data_AF-A0A1I4RYX1-F1
#
_entry.id   AF-A0A1I4RYX1-F1
#
_cell.length_a   1.000
_cell.length_b   1.000
_cell.length_c   1.000
_cell.angle_alpha   90.00
_cell.angle_beta   90.00
_cell.angle_gamma   90.00
#
_symmetry.space_group_name_H-M   'P 1'
#
loop_
_entity.id
_entity.type
_entity.pdbx_description
1 polymer ?
#
loop_
_entity_poly.entity_id
_entity_poly.type
_entity_poly.pdbx_seq_one_letter_code
_entity_poly.pdbx_strand_id
1 'polypeptide(L)'
;MKRILIPLLLLLAPLAHAQIYSWTDERGNKVFSDQPREGAQEVDVRPPNRLSTPAPVAQPASTRSQTPQNSGPAYQALSITSPAHDEAVRNNEGQLTINASIDPPLGRGHLLRLEMDGQRVGVPVPGNLQSTASFQLNNIDRGSHQFSVVVVSAQGDEVQRSAPVTVHLQRTSALQPGRAGQVPPVTRPRP
;
A
#
# COMPACT_ATOMS: atom_id res chain seq x y z
N MET A 1 57.82 -1.74 -12.96
CA MET A 1 56.51 -2.09 -13.58
C MET A 1 55.75 -2.89 -12.53
N LYS A 2 54.90 -2.23 -11.75
CA LYS A 2 53.43 -2.30 -11.82
C LYS A 2 52.86 -3.70 -11.51
N ARG A 3 52.06 -3.75 -10.42
CA ARG A 3 51.03 -4.74 -10.06
C ARG A 3 51.67 -5.98 -9.38
N ILE A 4 51.23 -6.48 -8.23
CA ILE A 4 49.86 -6.80 -7.83
C ILE A 4 49.84 -6.81 -6.28
N LEU A 5 49.33 -5.74 -5.66
CA LEU A 5 48.95 -5.72 -4.23
C LEU A 5 47.42 -5.92 -4.18
N ILE A 6 46.99 -7.13 -4.53
CA ILE A 6 45.58 -7.57 -4.51
C ILE A 6 45.56 -8.78 -3.58
N PRO A 7 45.61 -8.60 -2.25
CA PRO A 7 44.45 -9.06 -1.46
C PRO A 7 44.37 -8.38 -0.07
N LEU A 8 43.82 -7.16 0.06
CA LEU A 8 43.43 -6.67 1.40
C LEU A 8 42.30 -5.63 1.39
N LEU A 9 41.60 -5.47 0.27
CA LEU A 9 40.53 -4.49 0.14
C LEU A 9 39.18 -5.17 -0.07
N LEU A 10 38.83 -6.10 0.82
CA LEU A 10 37.54 -6.81 0.76
C LEU A 10 36.94 -7.07 2.14
N LEU A 11 37.04 -6.11 3.05
CA LEU A 11 36.46 -6.28 4.39
C LEU A 11 35.84 -5.01 5.01
N LEU A 12 35.25 -4.12 4.21
CA LEU A 12 34.49 -2.99 4.77
C LEU A 12 33.31 -2.62 3.86
N ALA A 13 32.24 -3.40 3.92
CA ALA A 13 30.94 -3.01 3.36
C ALA A 13 30.09 -2.36 4.47
N PRO A 14 29.62 -1.11 4.33
CA PRO A 14 28.68 -0.54 5.28
C PRO A 14 27.25 -1.04 5.00
N LEU A 15 26.54 -1.46 6.05
CA LEU A 15 25.09 -1.65 6.02
C LEU A 15 24.43 -0.26 5.94
N ALA A 16 23.86 0.09 4.80
CA ALA A 16 23.10 1.33 4.63
C ALA A 16 21.68 1.18 5.20
N HIS A 17 21.37 1.89 6.27
CA HIS A 17 20.00 2.05 6.80
C HIS A 17 19.32 3.22 6.09
N ALA A 18 18.23 2.95 5.35
CA ALA A 18 17.42 3.99 4.71
C ALA A 18 16.51 4.67 5.74
N GLN A 19 16.77 5.95 6.03
CA GLN A 19 15.91 6.80 6.86
C GLN A 19 15.15 7.77 5.95
N ILE A 20 13.82 7.79 6.04
CA ILE A 20 12.92 8.62 5.24
C ILE A 20 12.51 9.84 6.06
N TYR A 21 12.70 11.04 5.51
CA TYR A 21 12.34 12.30 6.16
C TYR A 21 11.16 12.97 5.43
N SER A 22 10.24 13.57 6.18
CA SER A 22 9.09 14.31 5.64
C SER A 22 8.97 15.68 6.29
N TRP A 23 8.72 16.72 5.51
CA TRP A 23 8.32 18.02 6.05
C TRP A 23 6.99 18.49 5.47
N THR A 24 6.36 19.44 6.16
CA THR A 24 5.08 20.05 5.79
C THR A 24 5.36 21.48 5.35
N ASP A 25 4.86 21.89 4.20
CA ASP A 25 4.97 23.28 3.74
C ASP A 25 3.93 24.20 4.41
N GLU A 26 4.10 25.52 4.26
CA GLU A 26 3.22 26.54 4.86
C GLU A 26 1.81 26.59 4.24
N ARG A 27 1.47 25.67 3.33
CA ARG A 27 0.12 25.47 2.76
C ARG A 27 -0.49 24.13 3.16
N GLY A 28 0.14 23.39 4.09
CA GLY A 28 -0.39 22.16 4.66
C GLY A 28 -0.19 20.92 3.79
N ASN A 29 0.64 20.98 2.75
CA ASN A 29 0.92 19.83 1.88
C ASN A 29 2.22 19.13 2.32
N LYS A 30 2.18 17.81 2.38
CA LYS A 30 3.32 16.97 2.77
C LYS A 30 4.15 16.61 1.54
N VAL A 31 5.40 17.09 1.48
CA VAL A 31 6.32 16.85 0.35
C VAL A 31 7.47 15.97 0.83
N PHE A 32 7.82 14.96 0.04
CA PHE A 32 8.91 14.02 0.31
C PHE A 32 10.01 14.22 -0.73
N SER A 33 11.27 14.29 -0.31
CA SER A 33 12.42 14.51 -1.20
C SER A 33 13.67 13.77 -0.72
N ASP A 34 14.40 13.17 -1.66
CA ASP A 34 15.58 12.31 -1.44
C ASP A 34 16.92 12.99 -1.85
N GLN A 35 17.11 14.28 -1.57
CA GLN A 35 18.40 14.95 -1.84
C GLN A 35 19.00 15.70 -0.63
N PRO A 36 20.28 15.47 -0.28
CA PRO A 36 20.97 16.19 0.80
C PRO A 36 21.55 17.54 0.32
N ARG A 37 21.63 18.54 1.21
CA ARG A 37 22.46 19.75 1.04
C ARG A 37 23.23 20.12 2.30
N GLU A 38 24.42 20.69 2.09
CA GLU A 38 25.44 21.06 3.07
C GLU A 38 25.10 22.34 3.87
N GLY A 39 25.52 22.40 5.14
CA GLY A 39 25.47 23.63 5.96
C GLY A 39 25.58 23.47 7.49
N ALA A 40 26.31 22.48 7.99
CA ALA A 40 26.41 22.21 9.43
C ALA A 40 27.06 23.36 10.23
N GLN A 41 26.55 23.61 11.45
CA GLN A 41 27.36 24.14 12.57
C GLN A 41 27.04 23.37 13.86
N GLU A 42 28.12 23.04 14.55
CA GLU A 42 28.24 22.19 15.74
C GLU A 42 28.05 23.01 17.02
N VAL A 43 27.35 22.47 18.03
CA VAL A 43 27.36 23.02 19.39
C VAL A 43 27.50 21.90 20.41
N ASP A 44 28.68 21.87 21.04
CA ASP A 44 29.04 21.09 22.23
C ASP A 44 28.32 21.64 23.47
N VAL A 45 27.68 20.77 24.27
CA VAL A 45 27.28 21.14 25.63
C VAL A 45 27.52 19.98 26.59
N ARG A 46 28.49 20.20 27.47
CA ARG A 46 28.91 19.33 28.57
C ARG A 46 27.78 19.12 29.60
N PRO A 47 27.78 17.99 30.35
CA PRO A 47 26.70 17.68 31.29
C PRO A 47 26.91 18.34 32.66
N PRO A 48 25.86 18.90 33.30
CA PRO A 48 25.93 19.20 34.73
C PRO A 48 25.00 18.31 35.57
N ASN A 49 25.68 17.60 36.48
CA ASN A 49 25.39 17.23 37.87
C ASN A 49 23.95 17.13 38.42
N ARG A 50 23.72 16.05 39.19
CA ARG A 50 22.51 15.72 39.98
C ARG A 50 22.53 16.39 41.38
N LEU A 51 21.33 16.48 41.99
CA LEU A 51 20.90 16.78 43.40
C LEU A 51 19.87 17.95 43.38
N SER A 52 18.62 17.89 43.90
CA SER A 52 18.11 17.60 45.26
C SER A 52 16.54 17.47 45.24
N THR A 53 15.90 16.48 45.89
CA THR A 53 15.03 16.49 47.13
C THR A 53 13.87 17.51 47.24
N PRO A 54 12.73 17.29 47.97
CA PRO A 54 12.03 16.08 48.47
C PRO A 54 10.52 15.95 48.03
N ALA A 55 9.88 14.79 48.25
CA ALA A 55 8.41 14.57 48.16
C ALA A 55 7.67 15.10 49.42
N PRO A 56 6.31 15.21 49.56
CA PRO A 56 5.16 14.66 48.80
C PRO A 56 4.06 15.73 48.47
N VAL A 57 2.98 15.49 47.70
CA VAL A 57 1.66 14.92 48.11
C VAL A 57 0.88 14.56 46.83
N ALA A 58 0.19 13.41 46.87
CA ALA A 58 -0.54 12.82 45.78
C ALA A 58 -1.70 13.69 45.26
N GLN A 59 -1.70 13.94 43.95
CA GLN A 59 -2.94 14.01 43.17
C GLN A 59 -2.95 12.76 42.28
N PRO A 60 -4.08 12.03 42.18
CA PRO A 60 -4.19 10.98 41.18
C PRO A 60 -4.10 11.68 39.83
N ALA A 61 -2.92 11.63 39.21
CA ALA A 61 -2.80 11.88 37.81
C ALA A 61 -3.71 10.85 37.16
N SER A 62 -4.80 11.32 36.59
CA SER A 62 -5.57 10.58 35.62
C SER A 62 -4.62 10.27 34.47
N THR A 63 -3.81 9.24 34.65
CA THR A 63 -3.38 8.38 33.56
C THR A 63 -4.70 7.98 32.93
N ARG A 64 -5.08 8.72 31.88
CA ARG A 64 -5.95 8.17 30.87
C ARG A 64 -5.13 7.04 30.29
N SER A 65 -5.20 5.90 30.98
CA SER A 65 -5.04 4.59 30.40
C SER A 65 -5.87 4.66 29.14
N GLN A 66 -5.21 4.86 28.01
CA GLN A 66 -5.75 4.39 26.76
C GLN A 66 -5.70 2.88 26.93
N THR A 67 -6.69 2.34 27.62
CA THR A 67 -7.09 0.96 27.46
C THR A 67 -7.18 0.76 25.96
N PRO A 68 -6.48 -0.23 25.37
CA PRO A 68 -6.90 -0.76 24.08
C PRO A 68 -8.28 -1.37 24.35
N GLN A 69 -9.32 -0.55 24.29
CA GLN A 69 -10.68 -0.98 24.52
C GLN A 69 -11.13 -1.67 23.25
N ASN A 70 -11.24 -3.00 23.35
CA ASN A 70 -11.65 -3.97 22.33
C ASN A 70 -10.61 -4.23 21.24
N SER A 71 -9.65 -5.11 21.53
CA SER A 71 -8.80 -5.80 20.53
C SER A 71 -9.58 -6.91 19.79
N GLY A 72 -10.81 -6.62 19.38
CA GLY A 72 -11.59 -7.45 18.47
C GLY A 72 -11.77 -6.71 17.14
N PRO A 73 -11.95 -7.41 16.01
CA PRO A 73 -12.20 -6.75 14.75
C PRO A 73 -13.50 -5.91 14.85
N ALA A 74 -13.45 -4.65 14.42
CA ALA A 74 -14.62 -3.76 14.44
C ALA A 74 -15.75 -4.29 13.54
N TYR A 75 -15.39 -5.10 12.55
CA TYR A 75 -16.30 -5.80 11.64
C TYR A 75 -16.14 -7.31 11.80
N GLN A 76 -17.25 -8.00 11.97
CA GLN A 76 -17.29 -9.46 12.11
C GLN A 76 -16.83 -10.15 10.82
N ALA A 77 -17.22 -9.61 9.66
CA ALA A 77 -16.77 -10.08 8.36
C ALA A 77 -16.39 -8.91 7.44
N LEU A 78 -15.28 -9.09 6.73
CA LEU A 78 -14.82 -8.18 5.69
C LEU A 78 -14.07 -8.98 4.63
N SER A 79 -14.65 -9.10 3.43
CA SER A 79 -14.09 -9.92 2.37
C SER A 79 -14.41 -9.37 0.99
N ILE A 80 -13.49 -9.57 0.05
CA ILE A 80 -13.76 -9.41 -1.39
C ILE A 80 -14.57 -10.63 -1.85
N THR A 81 -15.70 -10.40 -2.50
CA THR A 81 -16.62 -11.43 -2.98
C THR A 81 -16.50 -11.69 -4.48
N SER A 82 -15.99 -10.73 -5.24
CA SER A 82 -15.71 -10.88 -6.66
C SER A 82 -14.64 -9.88 -7.10
N PRO A 83 -13.67 -10.28 -7.93
CA PRO A 83 -13.39 -11.64 -8.40
C PRO A 83 -13.03 -12.60 -7.25
N ALA A 84 -13.12 -13.90 -7.50
CA ALA A 84 -12.67 -14.93 -6.56
C ALA A 84 -11.13 -14.96 -6.48
N HIS A 85 -10.61 -15.60 -5.43
CA HIS A 85 -9.17 -15.83 -5.30
C HIS A 85 -8.64 -16.68 -6.46
N ASP A 86 -7.52 -16.25 -7.04
CA ASP A 86 -6.87 -16.80 -8.23
C ASP A 86 -7.75 -16.78 -9.50
N GLU A 87 -8.78 -15.93 -9.55
CA GLU A 87 -9.62 -15.82 -10.75
C GLU A 87 -8.85 -15.14 -11.90
N ALA A 88 -8.95 -15.73 -13.10
CA ALA A 88 -8.43 -15.14 -14.33
C ALA A 88 -9.50 -14.30 -15.03
N VAL A 89 -9.29 -12.99 -15.06
CA VAL A 89 -10.19 -12.02 -15.70
C VAL A 89 -9.57 -11.57 -17.02
N ARG A 90 -10.31 -11.69 -18.13
CA ARG A 90 -9.86 -11.17 -19.44
C ARG A 90 -10.58 -9.86 -19.76
N ASN A 91 -9.83 -8.76 -19.76
CA ASN A 91 -10.34 -7.45 -20.16
C ASN A 91 -9.25 -6.65 -20.86
N ASN A 92 -9.35 -6.47 -22.18
CA ASN A 92 -8.30 -5.83 -22.98
C ASN A 92 -8.09 -4.34 -22.63
N GLU A 93 -9.14 -3.67 -22.14
CA GLU A 93 -9.13 -2.27 -21.71
C GLU A 93 -8.56 -2.09 -20.30
N GLY A 94 -8.26 -3.18 -19.60
CA GLY A 94 -7.73 -3.15 -18.24
C GLY A 94 -8.77 -2.72 -17.21
N GLN A 95 -10.06 -2.93 -17.49
CA GLN A 95 -11.13 -2.67 -16.54
C GLN A 95 -11.32 -3.87 -15.60
N LEU A 96 -11.46 -3.58 -14.31
CA LEU A 96 -11.69 -4.60 -13.29
C LEU A 96 -12.64 -4.04 -12.23
N THR A 97 -13.65 -4.82 -11.85
CA THR A 97 -14.59 -4.47 -10.79
C THR A 97 -14.34 -5.36 -9.59
N ILE A 98 -14.04 -4.76 -8.43
CA ILE A 98 -13.89 -5.46 -7.15
C ILE A 98 -15.14 -5.23 -6.32
N ASN A 99 -15.80 -6.29 -5.91
CA ASN A 99 -16.94 -6.26 -5.01
C ASN A 99 -16.54 -6.80 -3.64
N ALA A 100 -17.02 -6.16 -2.59
CA ALA A 100 -16.75 -6.54 -1.21
C ALA A 100 -18.04 -6.64 -0.39
N SER A 101 -18.01 -7.52 0.61
CA SER A 101 -19.04 -7.69 1.63
C SER A 101 -18.48 -7.33 3.00
N ILE A 102 -19.33 -6.69 3.80
CA ILE A 102 -18.99 -6.05 5.08
C ILE A 102 -20.13 -6.36 6.05
N ASP A 103 -19.80 -6.92 7.21
CA ASP A 103 -20.74 -7.23 8.29
C ASP A 103 -20.15 -6.85 9.66
N PRO A 104 -20.80 -6.01 10.48
CA PRO A 104 -22.04 -5.27 10.22
C PRO A 104 -21.89 -4.23 9.09
N PRO A 105 -22.99 -3.61 8.61
CA PRO A 105 -22.92 -2.58 7.57
C PRO A 105 -21.89 -1.48 7.90
N LEU A 106 -21.21 -0.97 6.88
CA LEU A 106 -20.16 0.03 7.01
C LEU A 106 -20.68 1.29 7.72
N GLY A 107 -20.25 1.45 8.98
CA GLY A 107 -20.64 2.56 9.85
C GLY A 107 -20.35 3.94 9.27
N ARG A 108 -21.18 4.92 9.66
CA ARG A 108 -20.97 6.33 9.31
C ARG A 108 -19.66 6.83 9.92
N GLY A 109 -18.92 7.63 9.16
CA GLY A 109 -17.60 8.12 9.58
C GLY A 109 -16.46 7.12 9.33
N HIS A 110 -16.74 5.92 8.83
CA HIS A 110 -15.72 5.04 8.27
C HIS A 110 -15.68 5.17 6.74
N LEU A 111 -14.54 4.83 6.16
CA LEU A 111 -14.34 4.74 4.71
C LEU A 111 -13.81 3.36 4.37
N LEU A 112 -14.27 2.78 3.27
CA LEU A 112 -13.71 1.56 2.71
C LEU A 112 -12.79 1.93 1.56
N ARG A 113 -11.53 1.51 1.66
CA ARG A 113 -10.49 1.74 0.66
C ARG A 113 -10.09 0.44 -0.01
N LEU A 114 -9.82 0.47 -1.31
CA LEU A 114 -9.21 -0.64 -2.02
C LEU A 114 -7.69 -0.45 -2.11
N GLU A 115 -6.96 -1.54 -1.92
CA GLU A 115 -5.52 -1.60 -2.14
C GLU A 115 -5.22 -2.68 -3.19
N MET A 116 -4.27 -2.38 -4.07
CA MET A 116 -3.71 -3.27 -5.08
C MET A 116 -2.21 -3.33 -4.86
N ASP A 117 -1.68 -4.53 -4.61
CA ASP A 117 -0.25 -4.77 -4.33
C ASP A 117 0.29 -3.89 -3.17
N GLY A 118 -0.57 -3.66 -2.17
CA GLY A 118 -0.29 -2.81 -1.00
C GLY A 118 -0.38 -1.30 -1.26
N GLN A 119 -0.71 -0.88 -2.48
CA GLN A 119 -0.89 0.52 -2.85
C GLN A 119 -2.37 0.89 -2.93
N ARG A 120 -2.73 2.10 -2.50
CA ARG A 120 -4.11 2.58 -2.52
C ARG A 120 -4.56 2.83 -3.95
N VAL A 121 -5.72 2.29 -4.33
CA VAL A 121 -6.29 2.45 -5.68
C VAL A 121 -7.79 2.73 -5.63
N GLY A 122 -8.28 3.35 -6.69
CA GLY A 122 -9.69 3.70 -6.81
C GLY A 122 -10.16 4.79 -5.84
N VAL A 123 -11.47 5.05 -5.86
CA VAL A 123 -12.10 6.03 -4.98
C VAL A 123 -12.59 5.32 -3.72
N PRO A 124 -12.25 5.80 -2.50
CA PRO A 124 -12.78 5.24 -1.26
C PRO A 124 -14.31 5.38 -1.19
N VAL A 125 -14.97 4.36 -0.65
CA VAL A 125 -16.42 4.34 -0.48
C VAL A 125 -16.77 4.80 0.94
N PRO A 126 -17.51 5.90 1.13
CA PRO A 126 -17.91 6.34 2.46
C PRO A 126 -19.00 5.45 3.05
N GLY A 127 -18.89 5.17 4.35
CA GLY A 127 -19.90 4.44 5.11
C GLY A 127 -21.21 5.21 5.24
N ASN A 128 -22.28 4.61 4.75
CA ASN A 128 -23.66 5.07 4.86
C ASN A 128 -24.60 3.94 5.30
N LEU A 129 -24.09 2.97 6.09
CA LEU A 129 -24.79 1.78 6.58
C LEU A 129 -25.09 0.75 5.48
N GLN A 130 -24.17 0.58 4.54
CA GLN A 130 -24.22 -0.45 3.50
C GLN A 130 -23.38 -1.68 3.83
N SER A 131 -23.86 -2.87 3.49
CA SER A 131 -23.13 -4.15 3.68
C SER A 131 -22.30 -4.58 2.48
N THR A 132 -22.35 -3.82 1.38
CA THR A 132 -21.63 -4.12 0.16
C THR A 132 -20.99 -2.86 -0.43
N ALA A 133 -19.89 -3.06 -1.14
CA ALA A 133 -19.20 -2.00 -1.86
C ALA A 133 -18.66 -2.52 -3.19
N SER A 134 -18.57 -1.64 -4.18
CA SER A 134 -18.02 -1.94 -5.50
C SER A 134 -17.00 -0.88 -5.89
N PHE A 135 -15.85 -1.32 -6.37
CA PHE A 135 -14.75 -0.48 -6.84
C PHE A 135 -14.51 -0.76 -8.31
N GLN A 136 -14.63 0.27 -9.14
CA GLN A 136 -14.29 0.17 -10.56
C GLN A 136 -12.86 0.69 -10.77
N LEU A 137 -12.01 -0.18 -11.28
CA LEU A 137 -10.64 0.12 -11.65
C LEU A 137 -10.52 0.14 -13.17
N ASN A 138 -9.72 1.08 -13.66
CA ASN A 138 -9.47 1.26 -15.08
C ASN A 138 -7.97 1.23 -15.34
N ASN A 139 -7.60 0.81 -16.54
CA ASN A 139 -6.21 0.80 -17.01
C ASN A 139 -5.26 0.03 -16.10
N ILE A 140 -5.74 -1.10 -15.54
CA ILE A 140 -4.90 -2.03 -14.79
C ILE A 140 -4.02 -2.81 -15.78
N ASP A 141 -2.75 -2.98 -15.41
CA ASP A 141 -1.81 -3.73 -16.22
C ASP A 141 -2.15 -5.23 -16.22
N ARG A 142 -1.73 -5.91 -17.29
CA ARG A 142 -1.87 -7.38 -17.33
C ARG A 142 -0.95 -8.01 -16.29
N GLY A 143 -1.35 -9.14 -15.73
CA GLY A 143 -0.55 -9.88 -14.76
C GLY A 143 -1.35 -10.31 -13.54
N SER A 144 -0.65 -10.70 -12.50
CA SER A 144 -1.24 -11.07 -11.21
C SER A 144 -1.17 -9.87 -10.29
N HIS A 145 -2.32 -9.50 -9.71
CA HIS A 145 -2.44 -8.42 -8.75
C HIS A 145 -3.11 -8.93 -7.49
N GLN A 146 -2.65 -8.46 -6.34
CA GLN A 146 -3.24 -8.79 -5.05
C GLN A 146 -4.12 -7.64 -4.57
N PHE A 147 -5.37 -7.92 -4.27
CA PHE A 147 -6.34 -6.93 -3.80
C PHE A 147 -6.72 -7.16 -2.34
N SER A 148 -6.84 -6.08 -1.59
CA SER A 148 -7.42 -6.10 -0.24
C SER A 148 -8.28 -4.87 -0.01
N VAL A 149 -9.35 -5.01 0.75
CA VAL A 149 -10.14 -3.87 1.22
C VAL A 149 -9.78 -3.53 2.65
N VAL A 150 -9.69 -2.23 2.94
CA VAL A 150 -9.27 -1.68 4.22
C VAL A 150 -10.34 -0.72 4.70
N VAL A 151 -10.89 -0.96 5.89
CA VAL A 151 -11.73 0.00 6.58
C VAL A 151 -10.84 0.98 7.33
N VAL A 152 -11.07 2.27 7.10
CA VAL A 152 -10.38 3.34 7.81
C VAL A 152 -11.36 4.22 8.59
N SER A 153 -10.90 4.75 9.72
CA SER A 153 -11.66 5.69 10.56
C SER A 153 -11.77 7.07 9.92
N ALA A 154 -12.58 7.96 10.51
CA ALA A 154 -12.67 9.36 10.10
C ALA A 154 -11.32 10.11 10.22
N GLN A 155 -10.43 9.60 11.09
CA GLN A 155 -9.10 10.13 11.35
C GLN A 155 -8.05 9.56 10.37
N GLY A 156 -8.43 8.57 9.56
CA GLY A 156 -7.55 7.93 8.57
C GLY A 156 -6.80 6.70 9.08
N ASP A 157 -7.05 6.28 10.33
CA ASP A 157 -6.43 5.09 10.91
C ASP A 157 -7.03 3.81 10.32
N GLU A 158 -6.21 2.80 10.09
CA GLU A 158 -6.66 1.48 9.67
C GLU A 158 -7.38 0.78 10.82
N VAL A 159 -8.67 0.49 10.62
CA VAL A 159 -9.52 -0.19 11.60
C VAL A 159 -9.47 -1.70 11.37
N GLN A 160 -9.56 -2.13 10.11
CA GLN A 160 -9.56 -3.54 9.74
C GLN A 160 -9.22 -3.74 8.26
N ARG A 161 -8.64 -4.89 7.92
CA ARG A 161 -8.28 -5.30 6.57
C ARG A 161 -8.84 -6.67 6.24
N SER A 162 -9.25 -6.88 5.00
CA SER A 162 -9.68 -8.20 4.51
C SER A 162 -8.49 -9.13 4.27
N ALA A 163 -8.77 -10.43 4.14
CA ALA A 163 -7.81 -11.32 3.49
C ALA A 163 -7.51 -10.82 2.05
N PRO A 164 -6.26 -10.98 1.57
CA PRO A 164 -5.90 -10.62 0.21
C PRO A 164 -6.48 -11.62 -0.82
N VAL A 165 -6.89 -11.10 -1.98
CA VAL A 165 -7.38 -11.87 -3.13
C VAL A 165 -6.46 -11.63 -4.32
N THR A 166 -5.84 -12.70 -4.83
CA THR A 166 -5.05 -12.64 -6.06
C THR A 166 -6.00 -12.71 -7.25
N VAL A 167 -5.79 -11.86 -8.26
CA VAL A 167 -6.55 -11.86 -9.51
C VAL A 167 -5.57 -11.77 -10.67
N HIS A 168 -5.80 -12.56 -11.73
CA HIS A 168 -4.96 -12.59 -12.92
C HIS A 168 -5.64 -11.87 -14.08
N LEU A 169 -5.18 -10.64 -14.40
CA LEU A 169 -5.70 -9.86 -15.51
C LEU A 169 -5.00 -10.20 -16.83
N GLN A 170 -5.79 -10.63 -17.81
CA GLN A 170 -5.32 -10.93 -19.17
C GLN A 170 -5.73 -9.82 -20.14
N ARG A 171 -4.75 -9.32 -20.89
CA ARG A 171 -4.94 -8.35 -21.98
C ARG A 171 -4.32 -8.90 -23.26
N THR A 172 -5.06 -8.80 -24.36
CA THR A 172 -4.52 -9.09 -25.70
C THR A 172 -3.74 -7.87 -26.17
N SER A 173 -2.51 -8.07 -26.64
CA SER A 173 -1.74 -6.97 -27.20
C SER A 173 -2.30 -6.56 -28.56
N ALA A 174 -2.47 -5.26 -28.79
CA ALA A 174 -2.79 -4.73 -30.12
C ALA A 174 -1.65 -4.97 -31.14
N LEU A 175 -0.44 -5.29 -30.66
CA LEU A 175 0.73 -5.60 -31.50
C LEU A 175 0.77 -7.04 -32.00
N GLN A 176 -0.24 -7.86 -31.72
CA GLN A 176 -0.40 -9.17 -32.34
C GLN A 176 -1.32 -9.05 -33.56
N PRO A 177 -0.80 -8.95 -34.79
CA PRO A 177 -1.61 -9.27 -35.94
C PRO A 177 -2.04 -10.74 -35.77
N GLY A 178 -3.35 -10.96 -35.63
CA GLY A 178 -3.90 -12.30 -35.82
C GLY A 178 -3.39 -12.86 -37.15
N ARG A 179 -3.32 -14.19 -37.28
CA ARG A 179 -3.00 -14.90 -38.54
C ARG A 179 -4.06 -14.64 -39.65
N ALA A 180 -4.41 -13.39 -39.92
CA ALA A 180 -5.34 -12.95 -40.95
C ALA A 180 -4.64 -12.69 -42.30
N GLY A 181 -3.37 -13.09 -42.44
CA GLY A 181 -2.57 -12.91 -43.66
C GLY A 181 -2.17 -14.20 -44.39
N GLN A 182 -2.52 -15.38 -43.88
CA GLN A 182 -2.26 -16.64 -44.60
C GLN A 182 -3.47 -16.94 -45.50
N VAL A 183 -3.49 -16.33 -46.69
CA VAL A 183 -4.33 -16.81 -47.78
C VAL A 183 -3.95 -18.28 -48.03
N PRO A 184 -4.87 -19.25 -47.91
CA PRO A 184 -4.54 -20.64 -48.21
C PRO A 184 -4.07 -20.74 -49.67
N PRO A 185 -3.04 -21.56 -49.98
CA PRO A 185 -2.55 -21.69 -51.34
C PRO A 185 -3.69 -22.19 -52.24
N VAL A 186 -4.01 -21.40 -53.27
CA VAL A 186 -4.98 -21.79 -54.30
C VAL A 186 -4.37 -22.95 -55.09
N THR A 187 -4.82 -24.17 -54.81
CA THR A 187 -4.48 -25.34 -55.62
C THR A 187 -5.19 -25.20 -56.97
N ARG A 188 -4.44 -24.89 -58.04
CA ARG A 188 -4.97 -25.01 -59.41
C ARG A 188 -5.03 -26.49 -59.80
N PRO A 189 -6.13 -26.98 -60.40
CA PRO A 189 -6.15 -28.34 -60.95
C PRO A 189 -5.18 -28.46 -62.12
N ARG A 190 -4.46 -29.59 -62.18
CA ARG A 190 -3.56 -29.97 -63.29
C ARG A 190 -4.38 -30.26 -64.56
N PRO A 191 -3.83 -30.00 -65.76
CA PRO A 191 -4.52 -30.16 -67.04
C PRO A 191 -4.81 -31.62 -67.39
#